data_AF-A0A357F6U3-F1
#
_entry.id   AF-A0A357F6U3-F1
#
_cell.length_a   1.000
_cell.length_b   1.000
_cell.length_c   1.000
_cell.angle_alpha   90.00
_cell.angle_beta   90.00
_cell.angle_gamma   90.00
#
_symmetry.space_group_name_H-M   'P 1'
#
loop_
_entity.id
_entity.type
_entity.pdbx_description
1 polymer ?
#
loop_
_entity_poly.entity_id
_entity_poly.type
_entity_poly.pdbx_seq_one_letter_code
_entity_poly.pdbx_strand_id
1 'polypeptide(L)'
;MKQSTGITVTLKAAASVDGKIATGTGHSKWITGDVARRKAHQLRHENDAILVGINTILTDDPGLTVRGIEKGRSPVRIVLDSKARIPEQSRVFQNDGVPVIIITGNQAPSRNWPER
;
A
#
# COMPACT_ATOMS: atom_id res chain seq x y z
N MET A 1 21.92 -23.07 1.96
CA MET A 1 21.76 -21.92 2.89
C MET A 1 21.04 -20.80 2.16
N LYS A 2 19.87 -20.33 2.65
CA LYS A 2 19.22 -19.14 2.08
C LYS A 2 20.09 -17.93 2.41
N GLN A 3 20.62 -17.26 1.39
CA GLN A 3 21.29 -15.98 1.59
C GLN A 3 20.25 -14.98 2.13
N SER A 4 20.52 -14.42 3.31
CA SER A 4 19.74 -13.28 3.83
C SER A 4 20.12 -12.06 3.01
N THR A 5 19.16 -11.48 2.30
CA THR A 5 19.38 -10.29 1.47
C THR A 5 19.62 -9.02 2.29
N GLY A 6 19.58 -9.10 3.63
CA GLY A 6 19.59 -7.94 4.53
C GLY A 6 18.26 -7.18 4.55
N ILE A 7 17.26 -7.61 3.77
CA ILE A 7 15.94 -6.96 3.69
C ILE A 7 15.00 -7.58 4.72
N THR A 8 14.42 -6.75 5.58
CA THR A 8 13.36 -7.17 6.51
C THR A 8 12.00 -6.86 5.91
N VAL A 9 11.07 -7.81 5.98
CA VAL A 9 9.71 -7.66 5.46
C VAL A 9 8.71 -7.87 6.59
N THR A 10 7.87 -6.86 6.83
CA THR A 10 6.74 -6.96 7.76
C THR A 10 5.45 -7.20 6.98
N LEU A 11 4.86 -8.39 7.14
CA LEU A 11 3.53 -8.67 6.60
C LEU A 11 2.46 -8.23 7.62
N LYS A 12 1.51 -7.40 7.19
CA LYS A 12 0.36 -6.99 8.00
C LYS A 12 -0.94 -7.32 7.28
N ALA A 13 -1.87 -7.95 7.99
CA ALA A 13 -3.25 -8.17 7.55
C ALA A 13 -4.25 -7.70 8.63
N ALA A 14 -5.50 -7.49 8.23
CA ALA A 14 -6.63 -7.34 9.14
C ALA A 14 -7.72 -8.30 8.66
N ALA A 15 -8.24 -9.11 9.57
CA ALA A 15 -9.24 -10.13 9.26
C ALA A 15 -10.26 -10.23 10.39
N SER A 16 -11.45 -10.73 10.06
CA SER A 16 -12.44 -11.18 11.03
C SER A 16 -11.95 -12.43 11.78
N VAL A 17 -12.67 -12.82 12.84
CA VAL A 17 -12.35 -14.01 13.64
C VAL A 17 -12.35 -15.30 12.81
N ASP A 18 -13.19 -15.39 11.78
CA ASP A 18 -13.25 -16.50 10.83
C ASP A 18 -12.27 -16.33 9.63
N GLY A 19 -11.33 -15.40 9.72
CA GLY A 19 -10.21 -15.26 8.80
C GLY A 19 -10.53 -14.54 7.49
N LYS A 20 -11.60 -13.75 7.42
CA LYS A 20 -12.00 -13.03 6.18
C LYS A 20 -11.47 -11.60 6.18
N ILE A 21 -11.00 -11.13 5.02
CA ILE A 21 -10.48 -9.77 4.83
C ILE A 21 -11.49 -8.82 4.16
N ALA A 22 -12.64 -9.37 3.72
CA ALA A 22 -13.77 -8.65 3.15
C ALA A 22 -15.01 -9.57 3.18
N THR A 23 -16.22 -9.00 3.03
CA THR A 23 -17.43 -9.76 2.77
C THR A 23 -17.40 -10.39 1.37
N GLY A 24 -18.33 -11.31 1.07
CA GLY A 24 -18.49 -11.86 -0.28
C GLY A 24 -18.81 -10.83 -1.36
N THR A 25 -19.28 -9.65 -0.98
CA THR A 25 -19.54 -8.50 -1.86
C THR A 25 -18.37 -7.51 -1.90
N GLY A 26 -17.26 -7.78 -1.21
CA GLY A 26 -16.05 -6.94 -1.22
C GLY A 26 -16.02 -5.82 -0.19
N HIS A 27 -16.99 -5.71 0.73
CA HIS A 27 -16.92 -4.73 1.81
C HIS A 27 -15.83 -5.13 2.82
N SER A 28 -14.79 -4.31 2.93
CA SER A 28 -13.59 -4.58 3.73
C SER A 28 -13.28 -3.49 4.77
N LYS A 29 -14.02 -2.37 4.73
CA LYS A 29 -13.75 -1.22 5.59
C LYS A 29 -14.14 -1.54 7.03
N TRP A 30 -13.19 -1.26 7.93
CA TRP A 30 -13.37 -1.26 9.39
C TRP A 30 -13.67 -2.62 10.03
N ILE A 31 -13.09 -3.70 9.48
CA ILE A 31 -13.03 -5.00 10.17
C ILE A 31 -12.36 -4.87 11.56
N THR A 32 -11.30 -4.06 11.65
CA THR A 32 -10.59 -3.79 12.91
C THR A 32 -10.81 -2.35 13.38
N GLY A 33 -10.88 -2.13 14.70
CA GLY A 33 -11.08 -0.82 15.33
C GLY A 33 -9.87 0.12 15.31
N ASP A 34 -10.02 1.30 15.93
CA ASP A 34 -9.03 2.39 15.88
C ASP A 34 -7.66 2.05 16.44
N VAL A 35 -7.58 1.24 17.50
CA VAL A 35 -6.30 0.82 18.09
C VAL A 35 -5.45 0.07 17.06
N ALA A 36 -6.04 -0.88 16.35
CA ALA A 36 -5.35 -1.65 15.32
C ALA A 36 -4.93 -0.77 14.13
N ARG A 37 -5.76 0.22 13.77
CA ARG A 37 -5.43 1.18 12.70
C ARG A 37 -4.28 2.10 13.07
N ARG A 38 -4.22 2.58 14.33
CA ARG A 38 -3.07 3.33 14.85
C ARG A 38 -1.79 2.49 14.77
N LYS A 39 -1.86 1.20 15.14
CA LYS A 39 -0.70 0.31 14.99
C LYS A 39 -0.26 0.15 13.53
N ALA A 40 -1.19 0.10 12.58
CA ALA A 40 -0.85 0.07 11.16
C ALA A 40 -0.13 1.35 10.69
N HIS A 41 -0.51 2.52 11.22
CA HIS A 41 0.22 3.76 10.95
C HIS A 41 1.60 3.79 11.61
N GLN A 42 1.76 3.21 12.80
CA GLN A 42 3.07 3.05 13.42
C GLN A 42 3.99 2.15 12.57
N LEU A 43 3.49 1.01 12.08
CA LEU A 43 4.26 0.15 11.18
C LEU A 43 4.68 0.90 9.91
N ARG A 44 3.80 1.72 9.33
CA ARG A 44 4.17 2.57 8.18
C ARG A 44 5.29 3.56 8.52
N HIS A 45 5.26 4.14 9.71
CA HIS A 45 6.28 5.09 10.15
C HIS A 45 7.66 4.42 10.36
N GLU A 46 7.65 3.20 10.89
CA GLU A 46 8.85 2.42 11.22
C GLU A 46 9.49 1.74 10.00
N ASN A 47 8.78 1.63 8.87
CA ASN A 47 9.29 1.00 7.65
C ASN A 47 9.71 2.04 6.61
N ASP A 48 10.67 1.69 5.74
CA ASP A 48 11.14 2.55 4.65
C ASP A 48 10.18 2.56 3.45
N ALA A 49 9.45 1.46 3.26
CA ALA A 49 8.50 1.30 2.16
C ALA A 49 7.22 0.59 2.62
N ILE A 50 6.12 0.87 1.92
CA ILE A 50 4.86 0.14 1.99
C ILE A 50 4.53 -0.43 0.62
N LEU A 51 4.18 -1.71 0.57
CA LEU A 51 3.86 -2.42 -0.66
C LEU A 51 2.40 -2.88 -0.68
N VAL A 52 1.72 -2.65 -1.81
CA VAL A 52 0.40 -3.21 -2.09
C VAL A 52 0.32 -3.73 -3.53
N GLY A 53 -0.64 -4.61 -3.79
CA GLY A 53 -1.03 -4.96 -5.15
C GLY A 53 -1.96 -3.90 -5.75
N ILE A 54 -1.97 -3.80 -7.08
CA ILE A 54 -2.83 -2.90 -7.84
C ILE A 54 -4.32 -2.99 -7.47
N ASN A 55 -4.84 -4.19 -7.18
CA ASN A 55 -6.26 -4.33 -6.82
C ASN A 55 -6.61 -3.55 -5.54
N THR A 56 -5.68 -3.41 -4.59
CA THR A 56 -5.88 -2.55 -3.41
C THR A 56 -6.04 -1.09 -3.82
N ILE A 57 -5.26 -0.62 -4.81
CA ILE A 57 -5.43 0.74 -5.34
C ILE A 57 -6.78 0.90 -6.04
N LEU A 58 -7.17 -0.07 -6.88
CA LEU A 58 -8.43 0.00 -7.63
C LEU A 58 -9.67 -0.07 -6.73
N THR A 59 -9.62 -0.84 -5.64
CA THR A 59 -10.77 -1.06 -4.75
C THR A 59 -10.85 -0.03 -3.62
N ASP A 60 -9.72 0.30 -2.98
CA ASP A 60 -9.71 1.15 -1.78
C ASP A 60 -9.17 2.57 -2.04
N ASP A 61 -8.48 2.75 -3.17
CA ASP A 61 -7.78 3.98 -3.56
C ASP A 61 -6.98 4.61 -2.40
N PRO A 62 -6.11 3.88 -1.69
CA PRO A 62 -5.49 4.41 -0.48
C PRO A 62 -4.38 5.42 -0.83
N GLY A 63 -4.19 6.43 0.03
CA GLY A 63 -3.01 7.29 -0.03
C GLY A 63 -1.73 6.67 0.55
N LEU A 64 -1.85 5.54 1.27
CA LEU A 64 -0.73 4.83 1.91
C LEU A 64 0.17 5.70 2.82
N THR A 65 -0.36 6.79 3.37
CA THR A 65 0.35 7.73 4.26
C THR A 65 0.36 7.30 5.73
N VAL A 66 1.27 7.89 6.52
CA VAL A 66 1.19 7.91 7.98
C VAL A 66 0.22 9.01 8.43
N ARG A 67 -0.61 8.73 9.45
CA ARG A 67 -1.61 9.65 10.01
C ARG A 67 -1.67 9.44 11.52
N GLY A 68 -1.93 10.51 12.27
CA GLY A 68 -2.08 10.44 13.73
C GLY A 68 -0.77 10.18 14.49
N ILE A 69 0.39 10.41 13.86
CA ILE A 69 1.71 10.36 14.49
C ILE A 69 2.37 11.72 14.25
N GLU A 70 2.69 12.43 15.33
CA GLU A 70 3.37 13.72 15.27
C GLU A 70 4.74 13.55 14.62
N LYS A 71 5.06 14.37 13.60
CA LYS A 71 6.29 14.27 12.80
C LYS A 71 6.48 12.88 12.15
N GLY A 72 5.40 12.13 11.95
CA GLY A 72 5.43 10.82 11.32
C GLY A 72 5.92 10.89 9.87
N ARG A 73 6.97 10.12 9.56
CA ARG A 73 7.48 9.93 8.19
C ARG A 73 6.63 8.94 7.41
N SER A 74 6.11 9.33 6.25
CA SER A 74 5.45 8.39 5.34
C SER A 74 6.48 7.55 4.55
N PRO A 75 6.25 6.24 4.38
CA PRO A 75 7.16 5.35 3.66
C PRO A 75 7.03 5.51 2.14
N VAL A 76 8.08 5.13 1.39
CA VAL A 76 8.02 4.99 -0.07
C VAL A 76 6.87 4.06 -0.46
N ARG A 77 6.09 4.43 -1.47
CA ARG A 77 4.89 3.68 -1.88
C ARG A 77 5.23 2.76 -3.04
N ILE A 78 5.15 1.44 -2.84
CA ILE A 78 5.41 0.44 -3.88
C ILE A 78 4.08 -0.18 -4.31
N VAL A 79 3.77 -0.11 -5.60
CA VAL A 79 2.59 -0.72 -6.19
C VAL A 79 3.00 -1.81 -7.18
N LEU A 80 2.55 -3.04 -6.95
CA LEU A 80 2.69 -4.13 -7.90
C LEU A 80 1.55 -4.09 -8.90
N ASP A 81 1.83 -3.67 -10.14
CA ASP A 81 0.86 -3.51 -11.21
C ASP A 81 1.34 -4.12 -12.53
N SER A 82 1.23 -5.45 -12.62
CA SER A 82 1.65 -6.23 -13.79
C SER A 82 1.15 -5.74 -15.16
N LYS A 83 0.08 -4.91 -15.20
CA LYS A 83 -0.60 -4.49 -16.44
C LYS A 83 -0.68 -2.96 -16.61
N ALA A 84 0.02 -2.17 -15.79
CA ALA A 84 0.02 -0.70 -15.90
C ALA A 84 -1.40 -0.06 -15.86
N ARG A 85 -2.25 -0.56 -14.96
CA ARG A 85 -3.67 -0.20 -14.78
C ARG A 85 -3.90 0.93 -13.78
N ILE A 86 -2.91 1.31 -12.98
CA ILE A 86 -3.07 2.33 -11.93
C ILE A 86 -3.62 3.64 -12.51
N PRO A 87 -4.77 4.15 -12.00
CA PRO A 87 -5.33 5.43 -12.43
C PRO A 87 -4.44 6.61 -12.01
N GLU A 88 -4.33 7.62 -12.85
CA GLU A 88 -3.45 8.78 -12.63
C GLU A 88 -3.87 9.65 -11.44
N GLN A 89 -5.18 9.69 -11.21
CA GLN A 89 -5.81 10.39 -10.09
C GLN A 89 -5.83 9.58 -8.79
N SER A 90 -5.13 8.43 -8.73
CA SER A 90 -5.06 7.61 -7.52
C SER A 90 -4.49 8.40 -6.36
N ARG A 91 -5.10 8.30 -5.18
CA ARG A 91 -4.66 9.01 -3.96
C ARG A 91 -3.26 8.64 -3.50
N VAL A 92 -2.65 7.59 -4.05
CA VAL A 92 -1.26 7.21 -3.80
C VAL A 92 -0.26 8.24 -4.37
N PHE A 93 -0.65 9.00 -5.40
CA PHE A 93 0.15 10.06 -6.03
C PHE A 93 0.01 11.41 -5.31
N GLN A 94 0.02 11.42 -3.97
CA GLN A 94 -0.06 12.67 -3.22
C GLN A 94 1.15 13.56 -3.51
N ASN A 95 0.91 14.86 -3.56
CA ASN A 95 1.96 15.87 -3.68
C ASN A 95 2.60 16.15 -2.30
N ASP A 96 3.17 15.12 -1.67
CA ASP A 96 3.80 15.20 -0.36
C ASP A 96 5.31 14.87 -0.37
N GLY A 97 5.90 14.83 -1.57
CA GLY A 97 7.33 14.60 -1.77
C GLY A 97 7.79 13.16 -1.54
N VAL A 98 6.88 12.23 -1.23
CA VAL A 98 7.21 10.82 -1.01
C VAL A 98 7.18 10.06 -2.34
N PRO A 99 8.26 9.34 -2.72
CA PRO A 99 8.30 8.59 -3.97
C PRO A 99 7.25 7.50 -4.09
N VAL A 100 6.75 7.31 -5.30
CA VAL A 100 5.91 6.17 -5.70
C VAL A 100 6.67 5.33 -6.72
N ILE A 101 6.88 4.06 -6.40
CA ILE A 101 7.51 3.07 -7.28
C ILE A 101 6.42 2.13 -7.79
N ILE A 102 6.24 2.09 -9.10
CA ILE A 102 5.31 1.19 -9.76
C ILE A 102 6.12 0.08 -10.41
N ILE A 103 5.87 -1.16 -10.01
CA ILE A 103 6.53 -2.33 -10.60
C ILE A 103 5.55 -2.95 -11.58
N THR A 104 5.92 -2.91 -12.86
CA THR A 104 5.11 -3.44 -13.97
C THR A 104 5.63 -4.79 -14.47
N GLY A 105 4.77 -5.52 -15.19
CA GLY A 105 5.19 -6.71 -15.90
C GLY A 105 5.95 -6.35 -17.18
N ASN A 106 6.77 -7.28 -17.67
CA ASN A 106 7.55 -7.10 -18.90
C ASN A 106 6.69 -6.88 -20.17
N GLN A 107 5.41 -7.28 -20.15
CA GLN A 107 4.45 -7.08 -21.23
C GLN A 107 3.51 -5.88 -21.01
N ALA A 108 3.71 -5.13 -19.93
CA ALA A 108 2.90 -3.94 -19.68
C ALA A 108 3.28 -2.83 -20.66
N PRO A 109 2.31 -2.00 -21.10
CA PRO A 109 2.63 -0.82 -21.90
C PRO A 109 3.54 0.13 -21.12
N SER A 110 4.57 0.64 -21.79
CA SER A 110 5.42 1.71 -21.26
C SER A 110 4.60 3.00 -21.19
N ARG A 111 4.43 3.55 -20.00
CA ARG A 111 3.79 4.85 -19.77
C ARG A 111 4.36 5.53 -18.54
N ASN A 112 4.13 6.84 -18.45
CA ASN A 112 4.49 7.65 -17.29
C ASN A 112 3.26 7.90 -16.43
N TRP A 113 3.48 8.08 -15.12
CA TRP A 113 2.44 8.48 -14.19
C TRP A 113 2.90 9.65 -13.30
N PRO A 114 2.00 10.59 -13.01
CA PRO A 114 0.84 10.95 -13.86
C PRO A 114 1.32 11.40 -15.26
N GLU A 115 0.50 11.25 -16.30
CA GLU A 115 0.82 11.81 -17.62
C GLU A 115 0.96 13.34 -17.46
N ARG A 116 2.17 13.87 -17.72
CA ARG A 116 2.47 15.30 -17.73
C ARG A 116 2.53 15.79 -19.16
#